data_AF-I0Z743-F1
#
_entry.id   AF-I0Z743-F1
#
_cell.length_a   1.000
_cell.length_b   1.000
_cell.length_c   1.000
_cell.angle_alpha   90.00
_cell.angle_beta   90.00
_cell.angle_gamma   90.00
#
_symmetry.space_group_name_H-M   'P 1'
#
loop_
_entity.id
_entity.type
_entity.pdbx_description
1 polymer ?
#
loop_
_entity_poly.entity_id
_entity_poly.type
_entity_poly.pdbx_seq_one_letter_code
_entity_poly.pdbx_strand_id
1 'polypeptide(L)'
;MDKILRADAAGPAFQRLAEANHIFLAGVVPVAALSPAGSYLGKAADIALGIAIPVHSHVAINSVLSDYVPKSVRGVARVGALASSSIMLLGLLKLNLMGPGLTATVKELWKKK
;
A
#
# COMPACT_ATOMS: atom_id res chain seq x y z
N MET A 1 -9.31 -2.77 -17.08
CA MET A 1 -9.31 -1.48 -16.35
C MET A 1 -10.43 -1.39 -15.32
N ASP A 2 -11.65 -1.86 -15.65
CA ASP A 2 -12.80 -1.78 -14.73
C ASP A 2 -12.56 -2.42 -13.35
N LYS A 3 -11.92 -3.60 -13.30
CA LYS A 3 -11.54 -4.26 -12.04
C LYS A 3 -10.56 -3.47 -11.15
N ILE A 4 -9.75 -2.59 -11.75
CA ILE A 4 -8.81 -1.74 -11.01
C ILE A 4 -9.57 -0.53 -10.45
N LEU A 5 -10.37 0.13 -11.28
CA LEU A 5 -11.18 1.28 -10.84
C LEU A 5 -12.29 0.89 -9.86
N ARG A 6 -12.72 -0.38 -9.84
CA ARG A 6 -13.76 -0.93 -8.95
C ARG A 6 -13.19 -2.05 -8.11
N ALA A 7 -12.04 -1.82 -7.48
CA ALA A 7 -11.29 -2.86 -6.78
C ALA A 7 -12.10 -3.56 -5.67
N ASP A 8 -13.03 -2.84 -5.04
CA ASP A 8 -13.97 -3.35 -4.03
C ASP A 8 -15.01 -4.35 -4.58
N ALA A 9 -15.28 -4.31 -5.89
CA ALA A 9 -16.31 -5.11 -6.54
C ALA A 9 -15.75 -6.03 -7.65
N ALA A 10 -14.42 -6.24 -7.68
CA ALA A 10 -13.73 -6.96 -8.75
C ALA A 10 -13.92 -8.49 -8.75
N GLY A 11 -14.75 -9.01 -7.85
CA GLY A 11 -15.17 -10.42 -7.75
C GLY A 11 -14.40 -11.24 -6.70
N PRO A 12 -14.83 -12.49 -6.44
CA PRO A 12 -14.33 -13.29 -5.31
C PRO A 12 -12.82 -13.58 -5.36
N ALA A 13 -12.28 -13.84 -6.55
CA ALA A 13 -10.85 -14.09 -6.71
C ALA A 13 -10.00 -12.86 -6.35
N PHE A 14 -10.45 -11.67 -6.73
CA PHE A 14 -9.75 -10.42 -6.39
C PHE A 14 -9.86 -10.11 -4.89
N GLN A 15 -11.01 -10.38 -4.27
CA GLN A 15 -11.19 -10.22 -2.83
C GLN A 15 -10.26 -11.14 -2.03
N ARG A 16 -10.10 -12.40 -2.44
CA ARG A 16 -9.13 -13.32 -1.82
C ARG A 16 -7.69 -12.80 -1.92
N LEU A 17 -7.33 -12.16 -3.04
CA LEU A 17 -6.00 -11.53 -3.18
C LEU A 17 -5.85 -10.32 -2.25
N ALA A 18 -6.90 -9.51 -2.08
CA ALA A 18 -6.89 -8.39 -1.13
C ALA A 18 -6.76 -8.89 0.32
N GLU A 19 -7.48 -9.94 0.69
CA GLU A 19 -7.37 -10.61 1.99
C GLU A 19 -5.97 -11.19 2.22
N ALA A 20 -5.40 -11.87 1.21
CA ALA A 20 -4.03 -12.37 1.27
C ALA A 20 -3.03 -11.23 1.47
N ASN A 21 -3.25 -10.07 0.84
CA ASN A 21 -2.43 -8.89 1.04
C ASN A 21 -2.52 -8.33 2.48
N HIS A 22 -3.69 -8.44 3.14
CA HIS A 22 -3.83 -8.07 4.56
C HIS A 22 -2.98 -8.97 5.47
N ILE A 23 -3.06 -10.28 5.25
CA ILE A 23 -2.28 -11.27 5.99
C ILE A 23 -0.78 -11.06 5.73
N PHE A 24 -0.41 -10.79 4.48
CA PHE A 24 0.97 -10.47 4.10
C PHE A 24 1.49 -9.24 4.84
N LEU A 25 0.75 -8.13 4.85
CA LEU A 25 1.13 -6.93 5.59
C LEU A 25 1.27 -7.20 7.09
N ALA A 26 0.35 -7.97 7.68
CA ALA A 26 0.43 -8.34 9.10
C ALA A 26 1.71 -9.11 9.44
N GLY A 27 2.23 -9.93 8.51
CA GLY A 27 3.50 -10.63 8.67
C GLY A 27 4.74 -9.78 8.37
N VAL A 28 4.70 -8.94 7.34
CA VAL A 28 5.88 -8.15 6.91
C VAL A 28 6.17 -6.97 7.84
N VAL A 29 5.16 -6.34 8.42
CA VAL A 29 5.35 -5.22 9.35
C VAL A 29 6.27 -5.56 10.53
N PRO A 30 6.06 -6.64 11.30
CA PRO A 30 6.98 -7.00 12.38
C PRO A 30 8.37 -7.37 11.86
N VAL A 31 8.48 -8.02 10.69
CA VAL A 31 9.78 -8.31 10.05
C VAL A 31 10.54 -7.02 9.75
N ALA A 32 9.88 -6.01 9.18
CA ALA A 32 10.45 -4.70 8.91
C ALA A 32 10.89 -4.00 10.21
N ALA A 33 10.02 -3.98 11.22
CA ALA A 33 10.29 -3.35 12.51
C ALA A 33 11.51 -3.97 13.20
N LEU A 34 11.62 -5.29 13.23
CA LEU A 34 12.67 -6.03 13.94
C LEU A 34 13.98 -6.19 13.16
N SER A 35 13.97 -5.96 11.84
CA SER A 35 15.18 -6.08 11.01
C SER A 35 16.25 -5.05 11.40
N PRO A 36 17.55 -5.40 11.47
CA PRO A 36 18.60 -4.41 11.68
C PRO A 36 18.60 -3.34 10.58
N ALA A 37 18.91 -2.09 10.94
CA ALA A 37 18.96 -0.98 9.97
C ALA A 37 19.98 -1.27 8.87
N GLY A 38 19.58 -1.08 7.60
CA GLY A 38 20.43 -1.33 6.44
C GLY A 38 20.61 -2.80 6.05
N SER A 39 20.05 -3.76 6.81
CA SER A 39 20.12 -5.20 6.49
C SER A 39 19.39 -5.54 5.19
N TYR A 40 19.80 -6.63 4.52
CA TYR A 40 19.12 -7.15 3.33
C TYR A 40 17.66 -7.51 3.61
N LEU A 41 17.37 -8.09 4.78
CA LEU A 41 16.00 -8.42 5.18
C LEU A 41 15.14 -7.16 5.34
N GLY A 42 15.68 -6.10 5.95
CA GLY A 42 14.99 -4.81 6.04
C GLY A 42 14.72 -4.19 4.68
N LYS A 43 15.69 -4.21 3.75
CA LYS A 43 15.51 -3.71 2.38
C LYS A 43 14.48 -4.52 1.59
N ALA A 44 14.47 -5.84 1.74
CA ALA A 44 13.45 -6.70 1.13
C ALA A 44 12.06 -6.41 1.70
N ALA A 45 11.95 -6.24 3.01
CA ALA A 45 10.72 -5.85 3.68
C ALA A 45 10.23 -4.46 3.23
N ASP A 46 11.15 -3.51 3.03
CA ASP A 46 10.84 -2.17 2.50
C ASP A 46 10.19 -2.25 1.12
N ILE A 47 10.77 -3.01 0.18
CA ILE A 47 10.19 -3.21 -1.15
C ILE A 47 8.81 -3.86 -1.04
N ALA A 48 8.68 -4.91 -0.22
CA ALA A 48 7.41 -5.60 0.01
C ALA A 48 6.33 -4.64 0.53
N LEU A 49 6.63 -3.84 1.57
CA LEU A 49 5.72 -2.84 2.12
C LEU A 49 5.39 -1.74 1.10
N GLY A 50 6.39 -1.31 0.33
CA GLY A 50 6.25 -0.28 -0.70
C GLY A 50 5.26 -0.65 -1.80
N ILE A 51 5.01 -1.93 -2.04
CA ILE A 51 4.00 -2.43 -2.99
C ILE A 51 2.69 -2.78 -2.27
N ALA A 52 2.77 -3.52 -1.17
CA ALA A 52 1.61 -4.06 -0.48
C ALA A 52 0.73 -2.97 0.16
N ILE A 53 1.33 -1.90 0.69
CA ILE A 53 0.59 -0.77 1.28
C ILE A 53 -0.27 -0.08 0.21
N PRO A 54 0.26 0.36 -0.96
CA PRO A 54 -0.57 0.90 -2.04
C PRO A 54 -1.70 -0.01 -2.49
N VAL A 55 -1.44 -1.30 -2.64
CA VAL A 55 -2.48 -2.27 -3.03
C VAL A 55 -3.59 -2.34 -1.97
N HIS A 56 -3.23 -2.49 -0.70
CA HIS A 56 -4.20 -2.52 0.41
C HIS A 56 -5.03 -1.24 0.45
N SER A 57 -4.37 -0.08 0.45
CA SER A 57 -5.03 1.22 0.51
C SER A 57 -5.93 1.47 -0.70
N HIS A 58 -5.55 0.99 -1.89
CA HIS A 58 -6.37 1.15 -3.10
C HIS A 58 -7.68 0.37 -3.02
N VAL A 59 -7.65 -0.87 -2.53
CA VAL A 59 -8.89 -1.65 -2.34
C VAL A 59 -9.74 -1.02 -1.23
N ALA A 60 -9.13 -0.66 -0.10
CA ALA A 60 -9.83 -0.08 1.04
C ALA A 60 -10.52 1.25 0.70
N ILE A 61 -9.83 2.16 0.01
CA ILE A 61 -10.43 3.45 -0.37
C ILE A 61 -11.58 3.26 -1.36
N ASN A 62 -11.53 2.25 -2.24
CA ASN A 62 -12.63 1.94 -3.14
C ASN A 62 -13.90 1.52 -2.38
N SER A 63 -13.77 0.79 -1.27
CA SER A 63 -14.89 0.47 -0.39
C SER A 63 -15.48 1.75 0.24
N VAL A 64 -14.62 2.63 0.76
CA VAL A 64 -15.05 3.94 1.31
C VAL A 64 -15.79 4.77 0.25
N LEU A 65 -15.27 4.82 -0.99
CA LEU A 65 -15.94 5.52 -2.09
C LEU A 65 -17.30 4.90 -2.44
N SER A 66 -17.43 3.58 -2.33
CA SER A 66 -18.70 2.89 -2.55
C SER A 66 -19.75 3.22 -1.50
N ASP A 67 -19.33 3.37 -0.24
CA ASP A 67 -20.19 3.66 0.90
C ASP A 67 -20.65 5.13 0.92
N TYR A 68 -19.75 6.07 0.64
CA TYR A 68 -19.99 7.48 0.90
C TYR A 68 -20.11 8.37 -0.34
N VAL A 69 -19.62 7.96 -1.51
CA VAL A 69 -19.63 8.81 -2.71
C VAL A 69 -20.86 8.53 -3.60
N PRO A 70 -21.66 9.56 -3.95
CA PRO A 70 -22.82 9.40 -4.83
C PRO A 70 -22.46 8.78 -6.19
N LYS A 71 -23.35 7.95 -6.72
CA LYS A 71 -23.12 7.21 -7.99
C LYS A 71 -22.75 8.11 -9.16
N SER A 72 -23.28 9.34 -9.21
CA SER A 72 -23.04 10.31 -10.28
C SER A 72 -21.58 10.75 -10.40
N VAL A 73 -20.85 10.84 -9.28
CA VAL A 73 -19.46 11.32 -9.24
C VAL A 73 -18.44 10.24 -8.84
N ARG A 74 -18.92 9.05 -8.46
CA ARG A 74 -18.06 7.95 -7.98
C ARG A 74 -17.01 7.50 -9.00
N GLY A 75 -17.34 7.54 -10.30
CA GLY A 75 -16.38 7.20 -11.36
C GLY A 75 -15.15 8.10 -11.33
N VAL A 76 -15.36 9.42 -11.21
CA VAL A 76 -14.29 10.42 -11.11
C VAL A 76 -13.49 10.22 -9.83
N ALA A 77 -14.16 10.02 -8.70
CA ALA A 77 -13.50 9.78 -7.42
C ALA A 77 -12.60 8.52 -7.44
N ARG A 78 -13.03 7.46 -8.12
CA ARG A 78 -12.25 6.22 -8.31
C ARG A 78 -11.02 6.41 -9.18
N VAL A 79 -11.11 7.25 -10.22
CA VAL A 79 -9.93 7.66 -11.00
C VAL A 79 -8.95 8.44 -10.12
N GLY A 80 -9.45 9.36 -9.30
CA GLY A 80 -8.62 10.08 -8.32
C GLY A 80 -7.94 9.14 -7.32
N ALA A 81 -8.67 8.15 -6.80
CA ALA A 81 -8.09 7.13 -5.92
C ALA A 81 -7.00 6.31 -6.62
N LEU A 82 -7.21 5.92 -7.89
CA LEU A 82 -6.20 5.21 -8.67
C LEU A 82 -4.95 6.08 -8.85
N ALA A 83 -5.11 7.34 -9.24
CA ALA A 83 -3.99 8.27 -9.40
C ALA A 83 -3.20 8.43 -8.08
N SER A 84 -3.89 8.63 -6.95
CA SER A 84 -3.26 8.72 -5.63
C SER A 84 -2.52 7.44 -5.25
N SER A 85 -3.11 6.26 -5.48
CA SER A 85 -2.46 4.98 -5.22
C SER A 85 -1.22 4.77 -6.10
N SER A 86 -1.26 5.19 -7.37
CA SER A 86 -0.09 5.14 -8.27
C SER A 86 1.02 6.09 -7.82
N ILE A 87 0.69 7.32 -7.42
CA ILE A 87 1.65 8.27 -6.86
C ILE A 87 2.29 7.70 -5.60
N MET A 88 1.48 7.11 -4.71
CA MET A 88 1.98 6.48 -3.48
C MET A 88 2.92 5.33 -3.78
N LEU A 89 2.56 4.43 -4.70
CA LEU A 89 3.42 3.33 -5.13
C LEU A 89 4.77 3.83 -5.66
N LEU A 90 4.75 4.79 -6.58
CA LEU A 90 5.98 5.33 -7.17
C LEU A 90 6.83 6.07 -6.12
N GLY A 91 6.20 6.82 -5.21
CA GLY A 91 6.88 7.52 -4.12
C GLY A 91 7.56 6.56 -3.15
N LEU A 92 6.87 5.48 -2.75
CA LEU A 92 7.43 4.46 -1.88
C LEU A 92 8.55 3.66 -2.56
N LEU A 93 8.38 3.28 -3.83
CA LEU A 93 9.44 2.61 -4.58
C LEU A 93 10.67 3.51 -4.75
N LYS A 94 10.47 4.80 -5.03
CA LYS A 94 11.58 5.77 -5.07
C LYS A 94 12.30 5.86 -3.72
N LEU A 95 11.55 5.94 -2.61
CA LEU A 95 12.14 5.98 -1.27
C LEU A 95 12.96 4.71 -0.96
N ASN A 96 12.46 3.54 -1.38
CA ASN A 96 13.09 2.26 -1.10
C ASN A 96 14.29 1.95 -2.01
N LEU A 97 14.26 2.39 -3.26
CA LEU A 97 15.31 2.09 -4.25
C LEU A 97 16.39 3.16 -4.30
N MET A 98 16.04 4.42 -4.06
CA MET A 98 16.94 5.57 -4.21
C MET A 98 17.17 6.35 -2.91
N GLY A 99 16.40 6.04 -1.87
CA GLY A 99 16.49 6.69 -0.57
C GLY A 99 16.95 5.74 0.53
N PRO A 100 16.80 6.16 1.80
CA PRO A 100 17.16 5.34 2.96
C PRO A 100 16.34 4.06 3.13
N GLY A 101 15.18 3.96 2.46
CA GLY A 101 14.18 2.92 2.72
C GLY A 101 13.17 3.31 3.79
N LEU A 102 11.96 2.76 3.67
CA LEU A 102 10.83 3.05 4.56
C LEU A 102 11.17 2.74 6.03
N THR A 103 11.71 1.56 6.31
CA THR A 103 12.04 1.12 7.67
C THR A 103 13.11 2.00 8.30
N ALA A 104 14.19 2.32 7.58
CA ALA A 104 15.24 3.19 8.11
C ALA A 104 14.71 4.60 8.38
N THR A 105 13.87 5.13 7.48
CA THR A 105 13.21 6.44 7.65
C THR A 105 12.36 6.46 8.92
N VAL A 106 11.53 5.43 9.16
CA VAL A 106 10.71 5.33 10.37
C VAL A 106 11.57 5.17 11.63
N LYS A 107 12.64 4.37 11.56
CA LYS A 107 13.56 4.19 12.69
C LYS A 107 14.30 5.46 13.08
N GLU A 108 14.63 6.30 12.10
CA GLU A 108 15.26 7.60 12.35
C GLU A 108 14.35 8.50 13.18
N LEU A 109 13.03 8.49 12.93
CA LEU A 109 12.07 9.25 13.72
C LEU A 109 12.09 8.85 15.21
N TRP A 110 12.37 7.57 15.51
CA TRP A 110 12.39 7.01 16.86
C TRP A 110 13.74 7.11 17.58
N LYS A 111 14.78 7.65 16.95
CA LYS A 111 16.02 7.96 17.67
C LYS A 111 15.79 9.13 18.62
N LYS A 112 16.20 8.96 19.88
CA LYS A 112 16.29 10.09 20.81
C LYS A 112 17.34 11.07 20.30
N LYS A 113 16.98 12.36 20.28
CA LYS A 113 17.94 13.44 20.02
C LYS A 113 18.91 13.59 21.18
#